data_AF-A0A1Y1IJ85-F1
#
_entry.id   AF-A0A1Y1IJ85-F1
#
_cell.length_a   1.000
_cell.length_b   1.000
_cell.length_c   1.000
_cell.angle_alpha   90.00
_cell.angle_beta   90.00
_cell.angle_gamma   90.00
#
_symmetry.space_group_name_H-M   'P 1'
#
loop_
_entity.id
_entity.type
_entity.pdbx_description
1 polymer ?
#
loop_
_entity_poly.entity_id
_entity_poly.type
_entity_poly.pdbx_seq_one_letter_code
_entity_poly.pdbx_strand_id
1 'polypeptide(L)'
;MALKMVKSLLGHSLKKSEAGCPEEASSSPLVAFECTPSISSEGLGGQRPFPEQAVPLESSVVQPVAVEALEQSELKAELKALRKFVKLACVALRAETARSAEAQAAAGEARSKTVVLQARVAALSEELAQARAQNDVIHANLVALRTAMLERETESERTIAGLEDELRRTCEAVGLCENDRERFHYVLALNGQEGSLPRSVLASDPESHLYKMYGGEWDYARNAEGRAIVTCHPHRWAPIVEYLATGAIPAERDPALLAQARYWNLQGLVNGLEALTPRGLFRSVLELEDSLSPGGLLGGFMERASINLSANRWLELTTA
;
A
#
# COMPACT_ATOMS: atom_id res chain seq x y z
N MET A 1 -7.96 13.62 15.38
CA MET A 1 -6.53 14.01 15.47
C MET A 1 -5.57 13.04 14.79
N ALA A 2 -5.88 11.75 14.67
CA ALA A 2 -4.98 10.75 14.05
C ALA A 2 -4.67 10.98 12.54
N LEU A 3 -5.59 11.59 11.77
CA LEU A 3 -5.35 11.87 10.33
C LEU A 3 -4.31 12.96 10.04
N LYS A 4 -3.97 13.83 11.01
CA LYS A 4 -2.91 14.84 10.79
C LYS A 4 -1.49 14.26 10.90
N MET A 5 -1.32 13.12 11.58
CA MET A 5 0.01 12.50 11.71
C MET A 5 0.43 11.71 10.47
N VAL A 6 -0.51 11.14 9.71
CA VAL A 6 -0.19 10.37 8.49
C VAL A 6 0.32 11.28 7.35
N LYS A 7 -0.24 12.49 7.21
CA LYS A 7 0.25 13.48 6.22
C LYS A 7 1.65 14.01 6.52
N SER A 8 2.11 13.98 7.78
CA SER A 8 3.48 14.40 8.14
C SER A 8 4.54 13.35 7.80
N LEU A 9 4.16 12.08 7.68
CA LEU A 9 5.09 10.98 7.38
C LEU A 9 5.29 10.75 5.88
N LEU A 10 4.29 11.07 5.04
CA LEU A 10 4.41 11.00 3.57
C LEU A 10 5.07 12.22 2.93
N GLY A 11 5.18 13.36 3.64
CA GLY A 11 5.72 14.61 3.08
C GLY A 11 7.25 14.76 3.06
N HIS A 12 8.00 13.86 3.69
CA HIS A 12 9.46 14.03 3.89
C HIS A 12 10.37 13.10 3.08
N SER A 13 9.82 12.24 2.20
CA SER A 13 10.61 11.23 1.48
C SER A 13 10.74 11.48 -0.03
N LEU A 14 10.70 12.74 -0.49
CA LEU A 14 10.92 13.12 -1.89
C LEU A 14 11.79 14.39 -2.00
N LYS A 15 12.99 14.36 -1.41
CA LYS A 15 14.10 15.24 -1.80
C LYS A 15 15.41 14.47 -1.71
N LYS A 16 15.69 13.63 -2.70
CA LYS A 16 17.06 13.16 -2.92
C LYS A 16 17.33 12.90 -4.40
N SER A 17 18.33 13.64 -4.87
CA SER A 17 19.15 13.45 -6.07
C SER A 17 18.47 13.57 -7.44
N GLU A 18 18.22 14.80 -7.88
CA GLU A 18 18.61 15.20 -9.23
C GLU A 18 20.09 15.59 -9.19
N ALA A 19 20.95 14.63 -9.48
CA ALA A 19 22.31 14.88 -9.95
C ALA A 19 22.38 14.24 -11.33
N GLY A 20 22.10 15.05 -12.35
CA GLY A 20 22.33 14.67 -13.73
C GLY A 20 23.82 14.49 -13.97
N CYS A 21 24.24 13.26 -14.17
CA CYS A 21 25.48 12.96 -14.88
C CYS A 21 25.14 12.94 -16.38
N PRO A 22 25.86 13.69 -17.23
CA PRO A 22 25.75 13.50 -18.67
C PRO A 22 26.33 12.14 -19.05
N GLU A 23 25.53 11.31 -19.72
CA GLU A 23 25.99 10.14 -20.45
C GLU A 23 26.97 10.61 -21.54
N GLU A 24 28.27 10.40 -21.32
CA GLU A 24 29.22 10.29 -22.41
C GLU A 24 28.96 8.98 -23.14
N ALA A 25 28.29 9.07 -24.28
CA ALA A 25 28.25 8.01 -25.28
C ALA A 25 29.63 7.86 -25.93
N SER A 26 30.56 7.23 -25.21
CA SER A 26 31.78 6.65 -25.79
C SER A 26 31.42 5.34 -26.48
N SER A 27 30.92 5.45 -27.70
CA SER A 27 30.82 4.34 -28.64
C SER A 27 32.17 4.19 -29.32
N SER A 28 33.07 3.43 -28.69
CA SER A 28 34.26 2.90 -29.35
C SER A 28 34.00 1.44 -29.72
N PRO A 29 34.09 1.07 -31.02
CA PRO A 29 33.93 -0.31 -31.42
C PRO A 29 35.18 -1.10 -31.04
N LEU A 30 34.99 -2.15 -30.24
CA LEU A 30 35.95 -3.26 -30.10
C LEU A 30 36.03 -3.97 -31.45
N VAL A 31 36.98 -3.55 -32.29
CA VAL A 31 37.39 -4.30 -33.47
C VAL A 31 38.40 -5.35 -33.02
N ALA A 32 38.12 -6.58 -33.44
CA ALA A 32 38.81 -7.81 -33.09
C ALA A 32 40.33 -7.74 -33.26
N PHE A 33 41.05 -8.19 -32.23
CA PHE A 33 42.45 -8.58 -32.35
C PHE A 33 42.49 -10.02 -32.92
N GLU A 34 42.55 -10.13 -34.25
CA GLU A 34 42.94 -11.37 -34.92
C GLU A 34 44.45 -11.57 -34.75
N CYS A 35 44.83 -12.49 -33.86
CA CYS A 35 46.18 -13.04 -33.82
C CYS A 35 46.29 -14.18 -34.84
N THR A 36 46.69 -13.88 -36.07
CA THR A 36 47.25 -14.86 -37.00
C THR A 36 48.78 -14.82 -36.95
N PRO A 37 49.47 -15.94 -36.70
CA PRO A 37 50.88 -16.07 -37.07
C PRO A 37 50.96 -16.63 -38.49
N SER A 38 51.13 -15.74 -39.48
CA SER A 38 51.60 -16.13 -40.82
C SER A 38 53.13 -16.16 -40.81
N ILE A 39 53.70 -17.35 -40.67
CA ILE A 39 55.11 -17.59 -40.98
C ILE A 39 55.16 -17.99 -42.45
N SER A 40 55.39 -17.00 -43.31
CA SER A 40 55.77 -17.24 -44.70
C SER A 40 57.21 -17.76 -44.73
N SER A 41 57.33 -18.99 -45.22
CA SER A 41 58.51 -19.57 -45.82
C SER A 41 58.82 -18.90 -47.16
N GLU A 42 60.08 -18.51 -47.40
CA GLU A 42 60.79 -18.24 -48.68
C GLU A 42 61.99 -17.34 -48.33
N GLY A 43 63.21 -17.45 -48.85
CA GLY A 43 63.91 -18.28 -49.82
C GLY A 43 65.40 -17.92 -49.69
N LEU A 44 66.29 -18.90 -49.74
CA LEU A 44 67.30 -19.06 -50.80
C LEU A 44 68.09 -17.81 -51.21
N GLY A 45 69.42 -17.87 -51.04
CA GLY A 45 70.36 -17.22 -51.97
C GLY A 45 71.62 -16.60 -51.33
N GLY A 46 72.79 -17.04 -51.80
CA GLY A 46 74.05 -16.28 -51.66
C GLY A 46 75.27 -17.12 -51.22
N GLN A 47 75.74 -18.03 -52.08
CA GLN A 47 77.04 -17.92 -52.79
C GLN A 47 78.27 -17.58 -51.91
N ARG A 48 79.25 -18.50 -51.88
CA ARG A 48 80.67 -18.16 -52.13
C ARG A 48 81.47 -19.37 -52.62
N PRO A 49 82.48 -19.16 -53.48
CA PRO A 49 83.10 -20.20 -54.29
C PRO A 49 84.38 -20.78 -53.66
N PHE A 50 84.72 -21.97 -54.16
CA PHE A 50 86.04 -22.59 -54.10
C PHE A 50 87.15 -21.65 -54.59
N PRO A 51 88.40 -21.85 -54.12
CA PRO A 51 89.57 -21.73 -54.98
C PRO A 51 90.23 -23.09 -55.19
N GLU A 52 90.47 -23.33 -56.47
CA GLU A 52 91.24 -24.38 -57.11
C GLU A 52 92.74 -24.01 -57.10
N GLN A 53 93.61 -25.03 -57.23
CA GLN A 53 95.01 -24.96 -57.72
C GLN A 53 96.06 -24.34 -56.77
N ALA A 54 97.33 -24.77 -56.71
CA ALA A 54 98.10 -25.80 -57.41
C ALA A 54 99.35 -26.16 -56.57
N VAL A 55 99.90 -27.34 -56.86
CA VAL A 55 101.18 -27.93 -56.44
C VAL A 55 102.36 -27.12 -57.03
N PRO A 56 103.57 -27.08 -56.41
CA PRO A 56 104.69 -27.96 -56.84
C PRO A 56 105.49 -28.51 -55.63
N LEU A 57 105.73 -29.82 -55.51
CA LEU A 57 106.86 -30.59 -56.07
C LEU A 57 108.25 -29.99 -55.74
N GLU A 58 108.90 -30.49 -54.68
CA GLU A 58 110.35 -30.78 -54.57
C GLU A 58 110.52 -31.85 -53.46
N SER A 59 110.73 -33.14 -53.78
CA SER A 59 112.03 -33.79 -54.05
C SER A 59 113.06 -33.67 -52.92
N SER A 60 113.12 -34.67 -52.03
CA SER A 60 114.38 -35.01 -51.34
C SER A 60 114.37 -36.46 -50.84
N VAL A 61 115.34 -37.22 -51.37
CA VAL A 61 115.64 -38.63 -51.13
C VAL A 61 116.47 -38.76 -49.85
N VAL A 62 115.97 -39.45 -48.80
CA VAL A 62 116.80 -39.83 -47.64
C VAL A 62 116.43 -41.23 -47.09
N GLN A 63 117.35 -42.16 -47.36
CA GLN A 63 117.83 -43.33 -46.57
C GLN A 63 116.85 -44.36 -45.92
N PRO A 64 117.03 -45.68 -46.21
CA PRO A 64 116.03 -46.72 -45.92
C PRO A 64 116.20 -47.51 -44.60
N VAL A 65 116.73 -46.92 -43.51
CA VAL A 65 116.95 -47.67 -42.24
C VAL A 65 116.38 -46.96 -40.99
N ALA A 66 115.77 -45.78 -41.15
CA ALA A 66 115.12 -45.03 -40.06
C ALA A 66 113.60 -44.77 -40.26
N VAL A 67 113.03 -45.27 -41.37
CA VAL A 67 111.64 -45.02 -41.79
C VAL A 67 110.63 -45.79 -40.94
N GLU A 68 110.92 -47.04 -40.56
CA GLU A 68 110.03 -47.85 -39.71
C GLU A 68 109.88 -47.29 -38.28
N ALA A 69 110.91 -46.61 -37.75
CA ALA A 69 110.85 -45.98 -36.43
C ALA A 69 110.05 -44.67 -36.44
N LEU A 70 110.12 -43.90 -37.54
CA LEU A 70 109.31 -42.70 -37.75
C LEU A 70 107.84 -43.06 -37.98
N GLU A 71 107.55 -44.05 -38.84
CA GLU A 71 106.19 -44.57 -39.08
C GLU A 71 105.57 -45.16 -37.80
N GLN A 72 106.33 -45.88 -36.97
CA GLN A 72 105.83 -46.35 -35.66
C GLN A 72 105.59 -45.21 -34.66
N SER A 73 106.35 -44.11 -34.74
CA SER A 73 106.15 -42.94 -33.88
C SER A 73 104.92 -42.12 -34.29
N GLU A 74 104.68 -42.01 -35.60
CA GLU A 74 103.50 -41.37 -36.18
C GLU A 74 102.24 -42.19 -35.88
N LEU A 75 102.27 -43.51 -36.10
CA LEU A 75 101.16 -44.40 -35.71
C LEU A 75 100.85 -44.36 -34.21
N LYS A 76 101.87 -44.25 -33.34
CA LYS A 76 101.66 -44.05 -31.90
C LYS A 76 101.06 -42.68 -31.57
N ALA A 77 101.49 -41.62 -32.26
CA ALA A 77 100.95 -40.28 -32.09
C ALA A 77 99.48 -40.21 -32.56
N GLU A 78 99.17 -40.84 -33.69
CA GLU A 78 97.82 -40.99 -34.23
C GLU A 78 96.93 -41.81 -33.30
N LEU A 79 97.40 -42.95 -32.78
CA LEU A 79 96.65 -43.73 -31.78
C LEU A 79 96.38 -42.92 -30.51
N LYS A 80 97.33 -42.10 -30.08
CA LYS A 80 97.15 -41.20 -28.91
C LYS A 80 96.15 -40.08 -29.22
N ALA A 81 96.19 -39.52 -30.43
CA ALA A 81 95.25 -38.52 -30.91
C ALA A 81 93.84 -39.09 -31.03
N LEU A 82 93.68 -40.27 -31.64
CA LEU A 82 92.42 -41.01 -31.74
C LEU A 82 91.87 -41.36 -30.36
N ARG A 83 92.69 -41.84 -29.41
CA ARG A 83 92.23 -42.07 -28.03
C ARG A 83 91.76 -40.78 -27.36
N LYS A 84 92.44 -39.65 -27.58
CA LYS A 84 92.03 -38.34 -27.04
C LYS A 84 90.72 -37.88 -27.69
N PHE A 85 90.59 -38.06 -29.00
CA PHE A 85 89.38 -37.74 -29.75
C PHE A 85 88.19 -38.58 -29.28
N VAL A 86 88.35 -39.90 -29.16
CA VAL A 86 87.30 -40.80 -28.64
C VAL A 86 86.90 -40.39 -27.22
N LYS A 87 87.86 -40.05 -26.34
CA LYS A 87 87.54 -39.54 -25.00
C LYS A 87 86.72 -38.25 -25.05
N LEU A 88 87.11 -37.28 -25.88
CA LEU A 88 86.36 -36.03 -26.06
C LEU A 88 84.97 -36.28 -26.63
N ALA A 89 84.86 -37.15 -27.64
CA ALA A 89 83.58 -37.55 -28.24
C ALA A 89 82.67 -38.23 -27.20
N CYS A 90 83.20 -39.10 -26.34
CA CYS A 90 82.43 -39.69 -25.25
C CYS A 90 81.96 -38.65 -24.23
N VAL A 91 82.80 -37.66 -23.88
CA VAL A 91 82.40 -36.57 -22.97
C VAL A 91 81.33 -35.70 -23.60
N ALA A 92 81.48 -35.34 -24.87
CA ALA A 92 80.50 -34.56 -25.61
C ALA A 92 79.16 -35.32 -25.74
N LEU A 93 79.20 -36.61 -26.08
CA LEU A 93 78.00 -37.45 -26.16
C LEU A 93 77.31 -37.53 -24.80
N ARG A 94 78.05 -37.73 -23.70
CA ARG A 94 77.48 -37.74 -22.35
C ARG A 94 76.83 -36.40 -21.99
N ALA A 95 77.50 -35.29 -22.29
CA ALA A 95 76.96 -33.95 -22.05
C ALA A 95 75.70 -33.68 -22.89
N GLU A 96 75.65 -34.16 -24.13
CA GLU A 96 74.46 -34.07 -24.98
C GLU A 96 73.32 -34.93 -24.46
N THR A 97 73.59 -36.17 -24.02
CA THR A 97 72.57 -37.02 -23.40
C THR A 97 72.06 -36.45 -22.08
N ALA A 98 72.92 -35.81 -21.28
CA ALA A 98 72.52 -35.12 -20.06
C ALA A 98 71.61 -33.92 -20.37
N ARG A 99 72.00 -33.07 -21.34
CA ARG A 99 71.18 -31.94 -21.80
C ARG A 99 69.84 -32.41 -22.38
N SER A 100 69.82 -33.51 -23.13
CA SER A 100 68.58 -34.10 -23.65
C SER A 100 67.69 -34.63 -22.53
N ALA A 101 68.25 -35.29 -21.52
CA ALA A 101 67.51 -35.77 -20.35
C ALA A 101 66.93 -34.62 -19.51
N GLU A 102 67.70 -33.55 -19.28
CA GLU A 102 67.22 -32.34 -18.59
C GLU A 102 66.10 -31.66 -19.38
N ALA A 103 66.23 -31.53 -20.71
CA ALA A 103 65.19 -30.98 -21.56
C ALA A 103 63.91 -31.83 -21.55
N GLN A 104 64.04 -33.16 -21.53
CA GLN A 104 62.89 -34.06 -21.41
C GLN A 104 62.22 -33.95 -20.03
N ALA A 105 62.99 -33.83 -18.95
CA ALA A 105 62.46 -33.62 -17.61
C ALA A 105 61.70 -32.28 -17.50
N ALA A 106 62.29 -31.19 -18.03
CA ALA A 106 61.64 -29.89 -18.08
C ALA A 106 60.37 -29.89 -18.94
N ALA A 107 60.39 -30.59 -20.09
CA ALA A 107 59.19 -30.76 -20.92
C ALA A 107 58.10 -31.59 -20.22
N GLY A 108 58.48 -32.61 -19.45
CA GLY A 108 57.58 -33.38 -18.61
C GLY A 108 56.89 -32.54 -17.53
N GLU A 109 57.67 -31.70 -16.83
CA GLU A 109 57.16 -30.76 -15.83
C GLU A 109 56.27 -29.67 -16.46
N ALA A 110 56.63 -29.15 -17.62
CA ALA A 110 55.80 -28.19 -18.34
C ALA A 110 54.44 -28.82 -18.72
N ARG A 111 54.45 -30.05 -19.24
CA ARG A 111 53.22 -30.79 -19.58
C ARG A 111 52.35 -31.03 -18.36
N SER A 112 52.92 -31.46 -17.22
CA SER A 112 52.12 -31.68 -16.00
C SER A 112 51.49 -30.38 -15.49
N LYS A 113 52.23 -29.26 -15.51
CA LYS A 113 51.70 -27.93 -15.19
C LYS A 113 50.58 -27.52 -16.14
N THR A 114 50.73 -27.75 -17.45
CA THR A 114 49.68 -27.45 -18.43
C THR A 114 48.41 -28.22 -18.14
N VAL A 115 48.51 -29.52 -17.80
CA VAL A 115 47.33 -30.35 -17.45
C VAL A 115 46.64 -29.81 -16.20
N VAL A 116 47.40 -29.44 -15.15
CA VAL A 116 46.83 -28.86 -13.93
C VAL A 116 46.13 -27.53 -14.20
N LEU A 117 46.73 -26.65 -15.01
CA LEU A 117 46.12 -25.38 -15.39
C LEU A 117 44.85 -25.58 -16.22
N GLN A 118 44.85 -26.53 -17.17
CA GLN A 118 43.65 -26.87 -17.95
C GLN A 118 42.52 -27.39 -17.06
N ALA A 119 42.83 -28.27 -16.09
CA ALA A 119 41.84 -28.74 -15.12
C ALA A 119 41.28 -27.59 -14.26
N ARG A 120 42.14 -26.64 -13.85
CA ARG A 120 41.70 -25.46 -13.10
C ARG A 120 40.82 -24.53 -13.93
N VAL A 121 41.14 -24.31 -15.21
CA VAL A 121 40.33 -23.51 -16.12
C VAL A 121 38.96 -24.17 -16.34
N ALA A 122 38.91 -25.49 -16.51
CA ALA A 122 37.66 -26.23 -16.63
C ALA A 122 36.78 -26.07 -15.37
N ALA A 123 37.35 -26.29 -14.18
CA ALA A 123 36.63 -26.11 -12.92
C ALA A 123 36.09 -24.68 -12.73
N LEU A 124 36.91 -23.66 -13.01
CA LEU A 124 36.48 -22.26 -12.93
C LEU A 124 35.40 -21.93 -13.97
N SER A 125 35.44 -22.54 -15.16
CA SER A 125 34.41 -22.33 -16.17
C SER A 125 33.06 -22.94 -15.77
N GLU A 126 33.07 -24.06 -15.05
CA GLU A 126 31.88 -24.70 -14.51
C GLU A 126 31.29 -23.89 -13.35
N GLU A 127 32.13 -23.45 -12.41
CA GLU A 127 31.72 -22.56 -11.31
C GLU A 127 31.09 -21.25 -11.85
N LEU A 128 31.68 -20.68 -12.91
CA LEU A 128 31.17 -19.46 -13.53
C LEU A 128 29.85 -19.69 -14.27
N ALA A 129 29.68 -20.84 -14.93
CA ALA A 129 28.40 -21.22 -15.53
C ALA A 129 27.31 -21.40 -14.47
N GLN A 130 27.63 -22.05 -13.34
CA GLN A 130 26.71 -22.22 -12.22
C GLN A 130 26.32 -20.88 -11.58
N ALA A 131 27.27 -19.98 -11.37
CA ALA A 131 27.02 -18.65 -10.82
C ALA A 131 26.13 -17.80 -11.74
N ARG A 132 26.29 -17.92 -13.07
CA ARG A 132 25.41 -17.27 -14.05
C ARG A 132 23.99 -17.82 -13.96
N ALA A 133 23.83 -19.14 -13.95
CA ALA A 133 22.51 -19.77 -13.80
C ALA A 133 21.81 -19.35 -12.50
N GLN A 134 22.55 -19.24 -11.38
CA GLN A 134 21.99 -18.73 -10.13
C GLN A 134 21.58 -17.26 -10.21
N ASN A 135 22.38 -16.41 -10.85
CA ASN A 135 22.03 -15.01 -11.08
C ASN A 135 20.75 -14.88 -11.92
N ASP A 136 20.61 -15.69 -12.96
CA ASP A 136 19.42 -15.68 -13.82
C ASP A 136 18.16 -16.04 -13.02
N VAL A 137 18.25 -17.04 -12.14
CA VAL A 137 17.16 -17.42 -11.22
C VAL A 137 16.83 -16.30 -10.24
N ILE A 138 17.83 -15.68 -9.63
CA ILE A 138 17.62 -14.55 -8.71
C ILE A 138 16.97 -13.37 -9.44
N HIS A 139 17.44 -13.07 -10.66
CA HIS A 139 16.90 -11.99 -11.47
C HIS A 139 15.44 -12.26 -11.86
N ALA A 140 15.11 -13.50 -12.26
CA ALA A 140 13.74 -13.90 -12.52
C ALA A 140 12.83 -13.74 -11.29
N ASN A 141 13.31 -14.16 -10.11
CA ASN A 141 12.57 -13.99 -8.85
C ASN A 141 12.36 -12.53 -8.48
N LEU A 142 13.36 -11.66 -8.69
CA LEU A 142 13.22 -10.21 -8.46
C LEU A 142 12.19 -9.57 -9.39
N VAL A 143 12.15 -9.98 -10.66
CA VAL A 143 11.15 -9.50 -11.63
C VAL A 143 9.74 -9.98 -11.23
N ALA A 144 9.59 -11.25 -10.87
CA ALA A 144 8.32 -11.81 -10.39
C ALA A 144 7.83 -11.12 -9.11
N LEU A 145 8.73 -10.82 -8.17
CA LEU A 145 8.36 -10.10 -6.95
C LEU A 145 7.92 -8.66 -7.23
N ARG A 146 8.63 -7.94 -8.11
CA ARG A 146 8.27 -6.57 -8.49
C ARG A 146 6.91 -6.50 -9.17
N THR A 147 6.62 -7.43 -10.08
CA THR A 147 5.31 -7.51 -10.75
C THR A 147 4.19 -7.80 -9.75
N ALA A 148 4.37 -8.77 -8.85
CA ALA A 148 3.39 -9.07 -7.80
C ALA A 148 3.13 -7.88 -6.84
N MET A 149 4.16 -7.10 -6.50
CA MET A 149 3.97 -5.90 -5.66
C MET A 149 3.14 -4.83 -6.39
N LEU A 150 3.41 -4.59 -7.68
CA LEU A 150 2.64 -3.64 -8.49
C LEU A 150 1.17 -4.07 -8.61
N GLU A 151 0.91 -5.36 -8.86
CA GLU A 151 -0.46 -5.88 -8.92
C GLU A 151 -1.20 -5.62 -7.59
N ARG A 152 -0.55 -5.91 -6.46
CA ARG A 152 -1.10 -5.66 -5.12
C ARG A 152 -1.34 -4.17 -4.85
N GLU A 153 -0.45 -3.30 -5.30
CA GLU A 153 -0.63 -1.85 -5.19
C GLU A 153 -1.87 -1.39 -5.97
N THR A 154 -2.02 -1.82 -7.23
CA THR A 154 -3.21 -1.48 -8.03
C THR A 154 -4.51 -2.04 -7.45
N GLU A 155 -4.47 -3.23 -6.84
CA GLU A 155 -5.63 -3.80 -6.14
C GLU A 155 -5.99 -2.99 -4.89
N SER A 156 -4.98 -2.57 -4.11
CA SER A 156 -5.18 -1.70 -2.96
C SER A 156 -5.78 -0.34 -3.36
N GLU A 157 -5.33 0.26 -4.46
CA GLU A 157 -5.89 1.51 -4.99
C GLU A 157 -7.36 1.35 -5.40
N ARG A 158 -7.71 0.24 -6.08
CA ARG A 158 -9.10 -0.05 -6.45
C ARG A 158 -10.00 -0.22 -5.21
N THR A 159 -9.52 -0.94 -4.19
CA THR A 159 -10.30 -1.13 -2.95
C THR A 159 -10.48 0.19 -2.19
N ILE A 160 -9.43 1.01 -2.09
CA ILE A 160 -9.52 2.34 -1.48
C ILE A 160 -10.53 3.21 -2.23
N ALA A 161 -10.44 3.28 -3.56
CA ALA A 161 -11.40 4.04 -4.38
C ALA A 161 -12.85 3.57 -4.17
N GLY A 162 -13.07 2.25 -4.09
CA GLY A 162 -14.39 1.68 -3.81
C GLY A 162 -14.94 2.10 -2.44
N LEU A 163 -14.10 2.07 -1.40
CA LEU A 163 -14.48 2.49 -0.04
C LEU A 163 -14.73 4.01 0.05
N GLU A 164 -13.95 4.82 -0.66
CA GLU A 164 -14.16 6.27 -0.73
C GLU A 164 -15.49 6.61 -1.40
N ASP A 165 -15.84 5.91 -2.47
CA ASP A 165 -17.14 6.07 -3.14
C ASP A 165 -18.31 5.62 -2.26
N GLU A 166 -18.16 4.51 -1.54
CA GLU A 166 -19.17 4.05 -0.58
C GLU A 166 -19.35 5.08 0.55
N LEU A 167 -18.25 5.56 1.14
CA LEU A 167 -18.31 6.60 2.17
C LEU A 167 -19.01 7.85 1.64
N ARG A 168 -18.65 8.32 0.43
CA ARG A 168 -19.31 9.47 -0.21
C ARG A 168 -20.82 9.26 -0.32
N ARG A 169 -21.26 8.10 -0.82
CA ARG A 169 -22.69 7.76 -0.92
C ARG A 169 -23.38 7.76 0.44
N THR A 170 -22.74 7.21 1.47
CA THR A 170 -23.31 7.23 2.82
C THR A 170 -23.39 8.65 3.39
N CYS A 171 -22.39 9.49 3.15
CA CYS A 171 -22.41 10.90 3.56
C CYS A 171 -23.50 11.69 2.82
N GLU A 172 -23.67 11.47 1.51
CA GLU A 172 -24.75 12.07 0.73
C GLU A 172 -26.13 11.62 1.24
N ALA A 173 -26.31 10.33 1.52
CA ALA A 173 -27.53 9.81 2.12
C ALA A 173 -27.80 10.40 3.51
N VAL A 174 -26.77 10.56 4.34
CA VAL A 174 -26.88 11.21 5.66
C VAL A 174 -27.19 12.70 5.52
N GLY A 175 -26.57 13.42 4.58
CA GLY A 175 -26.85 14.84 4.33
C GLY A 175 -28.30 15.09 3.89
N LEU A 176 -28.86 14.18 3.08
CA LEU A 176 -30.29 14.20 2.76
C LEU A 176 -31.15 13.97 4.01
N CYS A 177 -30.76 13.01 4.87
CA CYS A 177 -31.44 12.80 6.16
C CYS A 177 -31.33 13.99 7.11
N GLU A 178 -30.21 14.74 7.09
CA GLU A 178 -30.03 15.92 7.95
C GLU A 178 -30.94 17.07 7.52
N ASN A 179 -31.09 17.30 6.21
CA ASN A 179 -32.04 18.30 5.68
C ASN A 179 -33.50 17.93 6.00
N ASP A 180 -33.87 16.65 5.89
CA ASP A 180 -35.20 16.17 6.29
C ASP A 180 -35.38 16.22 7.83
N ARG A 181 -34.29 16.14 8.60
CA ARG A 181 -34.21 16.39 10.05
C ARG A 181 -34.05 17.86 10.42
N GLU A 182 -34.30 18.80 9.51
CA GLU A 182 -34.50 20.20 9.90
C GLU A 182 -35.98 20.53 10.14
N ARG A 183 -36.91 19.75 9.56
CA ARG A 183 -38.34 20.05 9.57
C ARG A 183 -39.20 18.86 10.02
N PHE A 184 -40.05 19.09 10.99
CA PHE A 184 -41.10 18.18 11.40
C PHE A 184 -42.31 18.30 10.48
N HIS A 185 -42.44 17.34 9.57
CA HIS A 185 -43.60 17.23 8.69
C HIS A 185 -44.74 16.50 9.41
N TYR A 186 -45.92 17.12 9.44
CA TYR A 186 -47.09 16.60 10.14
C TYR A 186 -48.35 16.65 9.28
N VAL A 187 -49.32 15.82 9.68
CA VAL A 187 -50.69 15.79 9.17
C VAL A 187 -51.63 15.75 10.36
N LEU A 188 -52.59 16.68 10.42
CA LEU A 188 -53.59 16.71 11.49
C LEU A 188 -54.63 15.61 11.28
N ALA A 189 -54.81 14.76 12.28
CA ALA A 189 -55.66 13.57 12.17
C ALA A 189 -57.14 13.87 11.83
N LEU A 190 -57.66 15.04 12.26
CA LEU A 190 -59.08 15.36 12.18
C LEU A 190 -59.52 15.94 10.83
N ASN A 191 -58.62 16.59 10.10
CA ASN A 191 -58.94 17.24 8.82
C ASN A 191 -57.94 16.96 7.70
N GLY A 192 -56.90 16.16 7.97
CA GLY A 192 -55.85 15.86 6.99
C GLY A 192 -54.96 17.06 6.66
N GLN A 193 -55.06 18.18 7.39
CA GLN A 193 -54.26 19.37 7.09
C GLN A 193 -52.79 19.08 7.33
N GLU A 194 -51.98 19.36 6.32
CA GLU A 194 -50.55 19.11 6.34
C GLU A 194 -49.77 20.37 6.69
N GLY A 195 -48.61 20.21 7.31
CA GLY A 195 -47.70 21.31 7.56
C GLY A 195 -46.28 20.85 7.89
N SER A 196 -45.38 21.83 8.06
CA SER A 196 -44.01 21.60 8.49
C SER A 196 -43.60 22.60 9.56
N LEU A 197 -42.93 22.14 10.63
CA LEU A 197 -42.34 23.00 11.66
C LEU A 197 -40.82 22.85 11.65
N PRO A 198 -40.03 23.94 11.72
CA PRO A 198 -38.59 23.79 11.88
C PRO A 198 -38.25 23.22 13.25
N ARG A 199 -37.16 22.46 13.35
CA ARG A 199 -36.68 21.86 14.60
C ARG A 199 -36.50 22.89 15.71
N SER A 200 -36.03 24.09 15.37
CA SER A 200 -35.84 25.19 16.33
C SER A 200 -37.12 25.56 17.07
N VAL A 201 -38.28 25.50 16.41
CA VAL A 201 -39.59 25.79 17.01
C VAL A 201 -40.01 24.69 17.98
N LEU A 202 -39.72 23.42 17.66
CA LEU A 202 -39.99 22.32 18.59
C LEU A 202 -39.02 22.32 19.78
N ALA A 203 -37.78 22.75 19.57
CA ALA A 203 -36.75 22.84 20.61
C ALA A 203 -37.02 23.94 21.66
N SER A 204 -37.98 24.84 21.41
CA SER A 204 -38.43 25.85 22.38
C SER A 204 -39.00 25.24 23.66
N ASP A 205 -39.58 24.03 23.58
CA ASP A 205 -40.06 23.27 24.74
C ASP A 205 -39.59 21.80 24.64
N PRO A 206 -38.35 21.50 25.10
CA PRO A 206 -37.75 20.17 24.93
C PRO A 206 -38.45 19.08 25.74
N GLU A 207 -39.23 19.45 26.76
CA GLU A 207 -40.01 18.49 27.55
C GLU A 207 -41.35 18.13 26.92
N SER A 208 -41.77 18.89 25.90
CA SER A 208 -43.00 18.63 25.17
C SER A 208 -42.99 17.28 24.47
N HIS A 209 -44.15 16.63 24.41
CA HIS A 209 -44.31 15.38 23.65
C HIS A 209 -44.02 15.59 22.15
N LEU A 210 -44.28 16.79 21.61
CA LEU A 210 -43.98 17.13 20.22
C LEU A 210 -42.47 17.11 19.92
N TYR A 211 -41.64 17.61 20.84
CA TYR A 211 -40.19 17.52 20.70
C TYR A 211 -39.69 16.08 20.79
N LYS A 212 -40.24 15.28 21.73
CA LYS A 212 -39.88 13.86 21.89
C LYS A 212 -40.27 13.01 20.67
N MET A 213 -41.42 13.31 20.05
CA MET A 213 -41.80 12.75 18.74
C MET A 213 -40.79 13.11 17.66
N TYR A 214 -40.28 14.33 17.65
CA TYR A 214 -39.26 14.73 16.69
C TYR A 214 -37.92 14.03 16.89
N GLY A 215 -37.47 13.90 18.14
CA GLY A 215 -36.19 13.30 18.51
C GLY A 215 -36.06 11.81 18.19
N GLY A 216 -37.15 11.16 17.76
CA GLY A 216 -37.18 9.71 17.51
C GLY A 216 -37.23 8.87 18.80
N GLU A 217 -37.42 9.52 19.94
CA GLU A 217 -37.52 8.87 21.24
C GLU A 217 -38.93 8.30 21.50
N TRP A 218 -39.92 8.71 20.71
CA TRP A 218 -41.31 8.30 20.84
C TRP A 218 -41.83 7.63 19.57
N ASP A 219 -42.47 6.47 19.69
CA ASP A 219 -43.17 5.78 18.61
C ASP A 219 -44.56 6.39 18.40
N TYR A 220 -44.76 7.12 17.30
CA TYR A 220 -46.05 7.71 16.91
C TYR A 220 -46.51 7.23 15.54
N ALA A 221 -47.82 7.32 15.32
CA ALA A 221 -48.44 6.98 14.05
C ALA A 221 -47.94 7.91 12.93
N ARG A 222 -47.58 7.33 11.80
CA ARG A 222 -47.19 8.03 10.57
C ARG A 222 -48.11 7.62 9.43
N ASN A 223 -48.32 8.53 8.48
CA ASN A 223 -49.03 8.19 7.24
C ASN A 223 -48.11 7.43 6.25
N ALA A 224 -48.64 7.08 5.08
CA ALA A 224 -47.89 6.36 4.04
C ALA A 224 -46.65 7.12 3.55
N GLU A 225 -46.69 8.45 3.62
CA GLU A 225 -45.61 9.37 3.24
C GLU A 225 -44.61 9.61 4.39
N GLY A 226 -44.76 8.94 5.54
CA GLY A 226 -43.85 9.05 6.68
C GLY A 226 -44.03 10.30 7.56
N ARG A 227 -45.07 11.10 7.32
CA ARG A 227 -45.39 12.31 8.10
C ARG A 227 -46.05 11.95 9.43
N ALA A 228 -45.78 12.75 10.45
CA ALA A 228 -46.35 12.53 11.78
C ALA A 228 -47.86 12.80 11.80
N ILE A 229 -48.64 11.85 12.31
CA ILE A 229 -50.08 12.06 12.52
C ILE A 229 -50.27 12.73 13.87
N VAL A 230 -50.72 13.99 13.86
CA VAL A 230 -50.92 14.80 15.06
C VAL A 230 -52.40 14.80 15.43
N THR A 231 -52.71 14.23 16.60
CA THR A 231 -54.05 14.17 17.18
C THR A 231 -54.38 15.46 17.92
N CYS A 232 -54.47 16.57 17.18
CA CYS A 232 -54.85 17.88 17.71
C CYS A 232 -56.05 18.43 16.94
N HIS A 233 -56.93 19.15 17.64
CA HIS A 233 -58.03 19.88 17.00
C HIS A 233 -57.47 20.97 16.06
N PRO A 234 -57.94 21.09 14.79
CA PRO A 234 -57.37 22.04 13.82
C PRO A 234 -57.36 23.49 14.29
N HIS A 235 -58.46 23.97 14.87
CA HIS A 235 -58.53 25.34 15.41
C HIS A 235 -57.64 25.62 16.63
N ARG A 236 -57.13 24.58 17.29
CA ARG A 236 -56.26 24.70 18.48
C ARG A 236 -54.80 24.44 18.18
N TRP A 237 -54.52 23.89 16.99
CA TRP A 237 -53.17 23.64 16.53
C TRP A 237 -52.42 24.94 16.26
N ALA A 238 -53.06 25.93 15.63
CA ALA A 238 -52.42 27.22 15.34
C ALA A 238 -51.89 27.94 16.61
N PRO A 239 -52.67 28.09 17.69
CA PRO A 239 -52.16 28.63 18.96
C PRO A 239 -51.00 27.83 19.58
N ILE A 240 -51.00 26.50 19.45
CA ILE A 240 -49.89 25.66 19.92
C ILE A 240 -48.61 25.94 19.12
N VAL A 241 -48.72 26.01 17.80
CA VAL A 241 -47.59 26.33 16.92
C VAL A 241 -47.08 27.75 17.17
N GLU A 242 -47.97 28.72 17.34
CA GLU A 242 -47.62 30.11 17.65
C GLU A 242 -46.90 30.22 19.00
N TYR A 243 -47.38 29.51 20.03
CA TYR A 243 -46.70 29.42 21.32
C TYR A 243 -45.29 28.82 21.18
N LEU A 244 -45.14 27.71 20.45
CA LEU A 244 -43.82 27.10 20.24
C LEU A 244 -42.86 28.01 19.47
N ALA A 245 -43.38 28.81 18.53
CA ALA A 245 -42.58 29.70 17.71
C ALA A 245 -42.19 31.00 18.42
N THR A 246 -43.07 31.54 19.28
CA THR A 246 -42.93 32.89 19.84
C THR A 246 -42.88 32.95 21.36
N GLY A 247 -43.30 31.88 22.04
CA GLY A 247 -43.57 31.87 23.48
C GLY A 247 -44.84 32.63 23.88
N ALA A 248 -45.61 33.17 22.93
CA ALA A 248 -46.80 33.96 23.22
C ALA A 248 -47.94 33.10 23.76
N ILE A 249 -48.59 33.57 24.82
CA ILE A 249 -49.77 32.94 25.41
C ILE A 249 -51.02 33.63 24.83
N PRO A 250 -52.00 32.89 24.29
CA PRO A 250 -53.24 33.49 23.81
C PRO A 250 -53.95 34.31 24.89
N ALA A 251 -54.43 35.50 24.54
CA ALA A 251 -55.10 36.40 25.48
C ALA A 251 -56.48 35.90 25.92
N GLU A 252 -57.16 35.14 25.04
CA GLU A 252 -58.47 34.58 25.32
C GLU A 252 -58.36 33.25 26.06
N ARG A 253 -59.20 33.09 27.09
CA ARG A 253 -59.27 31.85 27.85
C ARG A 253 -60.01 30.78 27.04
N ASP A 254 -59.30 29.70 26.73
CA ASP A 254 -59.88 28.54 26.08
C ASP A 254 -59.59 27.23 26.85
N PRO A 255 -60.60 26.67 27.54
CA PRO A 255 -60.44 25.40 28.27
C PRO A 255 -60.02 24.22 27.40
N ALA A 256 -60.44 24.20 26.12
CA ALA A 256 -60.09 23.12 25.20
C ALA A 256 -58.60 23.18 24.82
N LEU A 257 -58.07 24.39 24.56
CA LEU A 257 -56.64 24.59 24.34
C LEU A 257 -55.83 24.21 25.58
N LEU A 258 -56.30 24.53 26.79
CA LEU A 258 -55.62 24.13 28.03
C LEU A 258 -55.51 22.60 28.15
N ALA A 259 -56.59 21.87 27.85
CA ALA A 259 -56.55 20.41 27.85
C ALA A 259 -55.55 19.86 26.82
N GLN A 260 -55.52 20.44 25.62
CA GLN A 260 -54.59 20.05 24.57
C GLN A 260 -53.13 20.39 24.94
N ALA A 261 -52.89 21.55 25.57
CA ALA A 261 -51.57 21.96 26.05
C ALA A 261 -51.02 21.00 27.11
N ARG A 262 -51.89 20.55 28.04
CA ARG A 262 -51.53 19.51 29.02
C ARG A 262 -51.23 18.17 28.36
N TYR A 263 -52.02 17.75 27.37
CA TYR A 263 -51.77 16.51 26.62
C TYR A 263 -50.41 16.51 25.93
N TRP A 264 -50.00 17.63 25.34
CA TRP A 264 -48.69 17.77 24.71
C TRP A 264 -47.54 18.10 25.67
N ASN A 265 -47.82 18.19 26.98
CA ASN A 265 -46.87 18.59 28.02
C ASN A 265 -46.21 19.97 27.79
N LEU A 266 -46.98 20.95 27.31
CA LEU A 266 -46.50 22.32 27.04
C LEU A 266 -46.62 23.18 28.30
N GLN A 267 -45.72 22.97 29.26
CA GLN A 267 -45.86 23.51 30.63
C GLN A 267 -45.96 25.03 30.68
N GLY A 268 -45.19 25.76 29.86
CA GLY A 268 -45.27 27.22 29.84
C GLY A 268 -46.62 27.73 29.33
N LEU A 269 -47.20 27.08 28.32
CA LEU A 269 -48.54 27.41 27.82
C LEU A 269 -49.63 27.06 28.84
N VAL A 270 -49.51 25.89 29.49
CA VAL A 270 -50.44 25.47 30.56
C VAL A 270 -50.46 26.50 31.68
N ASN A 271 -49.29 26.89 32.19
CA ASN A 271 -49.16 27.90 33.24
C ASN A 271 -49.75 29.25 32.82
N GLY A 272 -49.51 29.67 31.57
CA GLY A 272 -50.06 30.88 30.99
C GLY A 272 -51.59 30.90 30.95
N LEU A 273 -52.20 29.84 30.44
CA LEU A 273 -53.66 29.71 30.32
C LEU A 273 -54.34 29.55 31.69
N GLU A 274 -53.68 28.89 32.65
CA GLU A 274 -54.18 28.78 34.02
C GLU A 274 -54.13 30.12 34.77
N ALA A 275 -53.12 30.96 34.52
CA ALA A 275 -53.04 32.31 35.08
C ALA A 275 -54.19 33.21 34.61
N LEU A 276 -54.70 32.99 33.39
CA LEU A 276 -55.89 33.66 32.87
C LEU A 276 -57.20 33.17 33.49
N THR A 277 -57.16 32.07 34.27
CA THR A 277 -58.33 31.62 35.03
C THR A 277 -58.42 32.40 36.33
N PRO A 278 -59.38 33.34 36.48
CA PRO A 278 -59.50 34.11 37.71
C PRO A 278 -59.83 33.16 38.85
N ARG A 279 -58.87 32.95 39.76
CA ARG A 279 -59.02 32.12 40.97
C ARG A 279 -60.08 32.65 41.95
N GLY A 280 -60.78 33.73 41.61
CA GLY A 280 -61.62 34.51 42.52
C GLY A 280 -63.13 34.33 42.41
N LEU A 281 -63.69 33.81 41.31
CA LEU A 281 -65.17 33.80 41.16
C LEU A 281 -65.88 32.65 41.89
N PHE A 282 -65.15 31.67 42.44
CA PHE A 282 -65.73 30.65 43.32
C PHE A 282 -65.81 31.06 44.79
N ARG A 283 -65.22 32.21 45.19
CA ARG A 283 -65.30 32.67 46.58
C ARG A 283 -66.60 33.44 46.87
N SER A 284 -67.19 34.08 45.87
CA SER A 284 -68.43 34.87 46.04
C SER A 284 -69.71 34.05 46.05
N VAL A 285 -69.67 32.76 45.66
CA VAL A 285 -70.85 31.88 45.72
C VAL A 285 -70.96 31.19 47.08
N LEU A 286 -69.84 30.90 47.75
CA LEU A 286 -69.84 30.33 49.10
C LEU A 286 -70.07 31.39 50.19
N GLU A 287 -69.70 32.65 49.97
CA GLU A 287 -70.07 33.75 50.91
C GLU A 287 -71.55 34.15 50.82
N LEU A 288 -72.31 33.65 49.84
CA LEU A 288 -73.77 33.81 49.80
C LEU A 288 -74.51 32.68 50.56
N GLU A 289 -73.92 31.48 50.65
CA GLU A 289 -74.49 30.35 51.41
C GLU A 289 -74.30 30.50 52.93
N ASP A 290 -73.26 31.21 53.39
CA ASP A 290 -73.07 31.53 54.81
C ASP A 290 -74.10 32.55 55.37
N SER A 291 -74.97 33.10 54.51
CA SER A 291 -76.08 33.98 54.92
C SER A 291 -77.45 33.29 55.02
N LEU A 292 -77.56 32.01 54.63
CA LEU A 292 -78.80 31.23 54.66
C LEU A 292 -78.73 30.06 55.66
N SER A 293 -78.86 30.45 56.93
CA SER A 293 -79.51 29.74 58.04
C SER A 293 -79.09 28.29 58.41
N PRO A 294 -78.72 28.05 59.69
CA PRO A 294 -78.58 26.72 60.27
C PRO A 294 -79.95 26.22 60.77
N GLY A 295 -80.51 25.17 60.15
CA GLY A 295 -81.71 24.55 60.70
C GLY A 295 -82.23 23.32 59.96
N GLY A 296 -81.92 22.14 60.49
CA GLY A 296 -82.67 20.90 60.28
C GLY A 296 -82.03 19.96 59.25
N LEU A 297 -81.34 18.90 59.70
CA LEU A 297 -81.88 17.56 59.98
C LEU A 297 -82.25 16.78 58.71
N LEU A 298 -81.66 15.57 58.65
CA LEU A 298 -81.90 14.45 57.73
C LEU A 298 -81.23 14.63 56.35
N GLY A 299 -80.44 13.71 55.84
CA GLY A 299 -80.18 12.35 56.27
C GLY A 299 -79.87 11.53 55.02
N GLY A 300 -78.65 11.00 54.95
CA GLY A 300 -78.31 9.82 54.14
C GLY A 300 -78.32 9.95 52.62
N PHE A 301 -77.58 9.02 52.01
CA PHE A 301 -77.57 8.66 50.60
C PHE A 301 -76.92 9.63 49.61
N MET A 302 -75.68 9.33 49.24
CA MET A 302 -75.27 8.94 47.88
C MET A 302 -73.75 8.77 47.87
N GLU A 303 -73.27 7.53 48.02
CA GLU A 303 -73.00 6.62 46.89
C GLU A 303 -71.82 7.13 46.04
N ARG A 304 -70.64 6.62 46.41
CA ARG A 304 -69.39 6.74 45.66
C ARG A 304 -69.54 6.05 44.31
N ALA A 305 -69.91 6.81 43.28
CA ALA A 305 -69.65 6.42 41.90
C ALA A 305 -68.17 6.72 41.59
N SER A 306 -67.33 5.71 41.75
CA SER A 306 -66.00 5.66 41.11
C SER A 306 -66.19 5.64 39.60
N ILE A 307 -66.10 6.80 38.96
CA ILE A 307 -65.99 6.90 37.51
C ILE A 307 -64.55 6.58 37.12
N ASN A 308 -64.29 5.29 36.91
CA ASN A 308 -63.17 4.83 36.08
C ASN A 308 -63.54 5.14 34.62
N LEU A 309 -63.14 6.30 34.12
CA LEU A 309 -63.19 6.63 32.70
C LEU A 309 -62.09 5.83 31.98
N SER A 310 -62.47 4.64 31.51
CA SER A 310 -61.72 3.82 30.57
C SER A 310 -61.57 4.57 29.24
N ALA A 311 -60.32 4.86 28.87
CA ALA A 311 -59.92 5.62 27.69
C ALA A 311 -60.00 4.89 26.33
N ASN A 312 -60.76 3.79 26.20
CA ASN A 312 -60.69 2.92 25.01
C ASN A 312 -62.00 2.78 24.22
N ARG A 313 -62.65 3.90 23.86
CA ARG A 313 -63.84 3.85 22.99
C ARG A 313 -63.93 4.99 21.97
N TRP A 314 -62.84 5.21 21.24
CA TRP A 314 -62.79 6.17 20.11
C TRP A 314 -62.38 5.53 18.77
N LEU A 315 -62.41 4.20 18.65
CA LEU A 315 -61.94 3.47 17.46
C LEU A 315 -63.05 2.73 16.69
N GLU A 316 -64.29 3.21 16.75
CA GLU A 316 -65.38 2.73 15.89
C GLU A 316 -66.15 3.92 15.33
N LEU A 317 -65.57 4.67 14.38
CA LEU A 317 -66.35 5.59 13.51
C LEU A 317 -65.57 6.07 12.27
N THR A 318 -64.77 5.20 11.65
CA THR A 318 -64.20 5.45 10.30
C THR A 318 -64.18 4.18 9.47
N THR A 319 -65.37 3.72 9.08
CA THR A 319 -65.59 2.90 7.87
C THR A 319 -66.96 3.27 7.31
N ALA A 320 -66.97 4.31 6.48
CA ALA A 320 -67.99 4.61 5.48
C ALA A 320 -67.32 5.40 4.35
#